data_AF-A0A5J9WHY6-F1
#
_entry.id   AF-A0A5J9WHY6-F1
#
_cell.length_a   1.000
_cell.length_b   1.000
_cell.length_c   1.000
_cell.angle_alpha   90.00
_cell.angle_beta   90.00
_cell.angle_gamma   90.00
#
_symmetry.space_group_name_H-M   'P 1'
#
loop_
_entity.id
_entity.type
_entity.pdbx_description
1 polymer ?
#
loop_
_entity_poly.entity_id
_entity_poly.type
_entity_poly.pdbx_seq_one_letter_code
_entity_poly.pdbx_strand_id
1 'polypeptide(L)'
;MNFDIAGVYELTEPDFEVIKVLTELLDQLDIGTYEIKLNHRKLLDGMLEICGVPPEKFRTVCSSIDKLDKQSFEHVKKELVDEKGISDETADAIGNLVKTRGHPLEVLKELRKEGSKFTENGGSVVALKELDILFQALEKANAIDKIVFDLSLARGLDYYTGVIYEAVFKGTTQWEASSCFGVSLELKEFTIMGQQEKEKDESIRPTETEVLVSILGKDLTLAAELVSQLWNAGIKAEFKLTTRVQNHIKYALQSRIPWMVLVGGTEVEKGIVKLKDLKTSQHEDVPREDFKKKKKKKKKKKKKKKKKKKKKKNTCCDAAGLEWKLCKKGIPSLNTYDGRTIRDPDPLIKANDTIKIDLEINKIVDFIKKDC
;
A
#
# COMPACT_ATOMS: atom_id res chain seq x y z
N MET A 1 6.93 11.16 1.91
CA MET A 1 6.55 10.19 2.96
C MET A 1 7.04 8.85 2.49
N ASN A 2 7.84 8.15 3.31
CA ASN A 2 8.40 6.85 2.95
C ASN A 2 7.49 5.75 3.50
N PHE A 3 7.43 4.60 2.82
CA PHE A 3 6.63 3.45 3.22
C PHE A 3 7.50 2.20 3.10
N ASP A 4 7.76 1.55 4.24
CA ASP A 4 8.63 0.39 4.34
C ASP A 4 7.92 -0.72 5.12
N ILE A 5 8.14 -1.96 4.69
CA ILE A 5 7.67 -3.16 5.36
C ILE A 5 8.90 -3.95 5.82
N ALA A 6 9.15 -3.96 7.13
CA ALA A 6 10.28 -4.66 7.73
C ALA A 6 9.80 -5.84 8.57
N GLY A 7 10.40 -7.01 8.37
CA GLY A 7 10.05 -8.23 9.10
C GLY A 7 10.30 -9.50 8.31
N VAL A 8 9.84 -10.62 8.88
CA VAL A 8 9.92 -11.94 8.24
C VAL A 8 8.55 -12.26 7.63
N TYR A 9 8.53 -12.40 6.31
CA TYR A 9 7.32 -12.62 5.52
C TYR A 9 7.49 -13.82 4.60
N GLU A 10 6.38 -14.24 3.97
CA GLU A 10 6.49 -15.17 2.85
C GLU A 10 7.05 -14.45 1.62
N LEU A 11 7.51 -15.25 0.66
CA LEU A 11 8.20 -14.76 -0.53
C LEU A 11 7.32 -13.78 -1.32
N THR A 12 7.86 -12.61 -1.68
CA THR A 12 7.20 -11.54 -2.45
C THR A 12 5.95 -10.90 -1.81
N GLU A 13 5.59 -11.28 -0.58
CA GLU A 13 4.42 -10.73 0.13
C GLU A 13 4.53 -9.21 0.35
N PRO A 14 5.66 -8.67 0.87
CA PRO A 14 5.84 -7.23 1.01
C PRO A 14 5.88 -6.50 -0.35
N ASP A 15 6.55 -7.08 -1.35
CA ASP A 15 6.67 -6.49 -2.69
C ASP A 15 5.29 -6.29 -3.34
N PHE A 16 4.42 -7.29 -3.21
CA PHE A 16 3.03 -7.19 -3.65
C PHE A 16 2.29 -6.05 -2.95
N GLU A 17 2.39 -5.95 -1.61
CA GLU A 17 1.69 -4.94 -0.84
C GLU A 17 2.14 -3.52 -1.21
N VAL A 18 3.46 -3.30 -1.34
CA VAL A 18 4.00 -1.99 -1.74
C VAL A 18 3.53 -1.60 -3.14
N ILE A 19 3.62 -2.50 -4.12
CA ILE A 19 3.17 -2.23 -5.49
C ILE A 19 1.66 -1.94 -5.50
N LYS A 20 0.87 -2.70 -4.74
CA LYS A 20 -0.58 -2.48 -4.68
C LYS A 20 -0.93 -1.12 -4.08
N VAL A 21 -0.31 -0.75 -2.96
CA VAL A 21 -0.45 0.58 -2.35
C VAL A 21 -0.05 1.67 -3.34
N LEU A 22 1.07 1.50 -4.05
CA LEU A 22 1.55 2.44 -5.06
C LEU A 22 0.52 2.62 -6.19
N THR A 23 -0.04 1.53 -6.73
CA THR A 23 -1.08 1.63 -7.76
C THR A 23 -2.34 2.35 -7.26
N GLU A 24 -2.82 2.02 -6.05
CA GLU A 24 -4.01 2.67 -5.49
C GLU A 24 -3.78 4.16 -5.20
N LEU A 25 -2.57 4.52 -4.77
CA LEU A 25 -2.20 5.92 -4.54
C LEU A 25 -2.18 6.70 -5.86
N LEU A 26 -1.50 6.18 -6.89
CA LEU A 26 -1.37 6.84 -8.18
C LEU A 26 -2.73 6.97 -8.88
N ASP A 27 -3.59 5.95 -8.79
CA ASP A 27 -4.96 6.01 -9.30
C ASP A 27 -5.82 7.05 -8.55
N GLN A 28 -5.62 7.24 -7.24
CA GLN A 28 -6.34 8.24 -6.45
C GLN A 28 -5.87 9.69 -6.71
N LEU A 29 -4.60 9.87 -7.06
CA LEU A 29 -4.04 11.18 -7.34
C LEU A 29 -4.52 11.76 -8.68
N ASP A 30 -5.06 10.93 -9.57
CA ASP A 30 -5.61 11.32 -10.89
C ASP A 30 -4.61 12.15 -11.74
N ILE A 31 -3.34 11.78 -11.68
CA ILE A 31 -2.21 12.47 -12.33
C ILE A 31 -1.97 11.99 -13.77
N GLY A 32 -2.97 11.36 -14.39
CA GLY A 32 -2.92 10.84 -15.74
C GLY A 32 -2.40 9.41 -15.85
N THR A 33 -2.02 9.01 -17.06
CA THR A 33 -1.55 7.66 -17.35
C THR A 33 -0.14 7.44 -16.82
N TYR A 34 0.09 6.32 -16.14
CA TYR A 34 1.39 5.93 -15.63
C TYR A 34 1.65 4.43 -15.90
N GLU A 35 2.92 4.04 -15.84
CA GLU A 35 3.38 2.66 -15.80
C GLU A 35 4.32 2.46 -14.60
N ILE A 36 4.36 1.26 -14.03
CA ILE A 36 5.33 0.86 -13.03
C ILE A 36 6.26 -0.15 -13.71
N LYS A 37 7.48 0.27 -14.00
CA LYS A 37 8.53 -0.62 -14.46
C LYS A 37 8.96 -1.51 -13.31
N LEU A 38 9.23 -2.78 -13.59
CA LEU A 38 9.63 -3.77 -12.60
C LEU A 38 10.73 -4.66 -13.18
N ASN A 39 11.73 -4.96 -12.35
CA ASN A 39 12.80 -5.91 -12.62
C ASN A 39 13.25 -6.57 -11.31
N HIS A 40 14.28 -7.42 -11.36
CA HIS A 40 14.82 -8.10 -10.18
C HIS A 40 16.35 -8.09 -10.18
N ARG A 41 17.00 -7.76 -9.05
CA ARG A 41 18.46 -7.63 -8.94
C ARG A 41 19.21 -8.90 -9.40
N LYS A 42 18.83 -10.06 -8.86
CA LYS A 42 19.43 -11.35 -9.27
C LYS A 42 19.23 -11.69 -10.76
N LEU A 43 18.15 -11.21 -11.38
CA LEU A 43 17.92 -11.40 -12.81
C LEU A 43 18.84 -10.48 -13.63
N LEU A 44 19.01 -9.23 -13.18
CA LEU A 44 19.95 -8.29 -13.77
C LEU A 44 21.39 -8.81 -13.69
N ASP A 45 21.82 -9.35 -12.54
CA ASP A 45 23.15 -9.95 -12.40
C ASP A 45 23.31 -11.18 -13.30
N GLY A 46 22.31 -12.06 -13.33
CA GLY A 46 22.30 -13.22 -14.22
C GLY A 46 22.33 -12.84 -15.71
N MET A 47 21.63 -11.77 -16.11
CA MET A 47 21.68 -11.22 -17.46
C MET A 47 23.10 -10.81 -17.85
N LEU A 48 23.82 -10.12 -16.97
CA LEU A 48 25.20 -9.69 -17.23
C LEU A 48 26.16 -10.88 -17.30
N GLU A 49 26.00 -11.86 -16.42
CA GLU A 49 26.77 -13.10 -16.44
C GLU A 49 26.56 -13.87 -17.75
N ILE A 50 25.30 -13.99 -18.19
CA ILE A 50 24.92 -14.65 -19.46
C ILE A 50 25.53 -13.96 -20.68
N CYS A 51 25.68 -12.63 -20.65
CA CYS A 51 26.34 -11.86 -21.68
C CYS A 51 27.87 -11.97 -21.65
N GLY A 52 28.47 -12.54 -20.60
CA GLY A 52 29.91 -12.67 -20.46
C GLY A 52 30.59 -11.45 -19.82
N VAL A 53 29.84 -10.62 -19.09
CA VAL A 53 30.43 -9.50 -18.35
C VAL A 53 31.26 -10.07 -17.18
N PRO A 54 32.47 -9.55 -16.91
CA PRO A 54 33.22 -9.92 -15.72
C PRO A 54 32.56 -9.39 -14.43
N PRO A 55 32.51 -10.17 -13.33
CA PRO A 55 31.86 -9.78 -12.07
C PRO A 55 32.34 -8.42 -11.51
N GLU A 56 33.63 -8.11 -11.64
CA GLU A 56 34.23 -6.86 -11.19
C GLU A 56 33.72 -5.63 -11.95
N LYS A 57 33.13 -5.83 -13.15
CA LYS A 57 32.54 -4.77 -13.98
C LYS A 57 31.01 -4.69 -13.86
N PHE A 58 30.36 -5.55 -13.08
CA PHE A 58 28.88 -5.57 -12.99
C PHE A 58 28.30 -4.22 -12.58
N ARG A 59 28.89 -3.59 -11.57
CA ARG A 59 28.43 -2.29 -11.06
C ARG A 59 28.58 -1.19 -12.11
N THR A 60 29.72 -1.13 -12.79
CA THR A 60 29.98 -0.10 -13.80
C THR A 60 29.07 -0.30 -15.01
N VAL A 61 28.87 -1.56 -15.46
CA VAL A 61 27.96 -1.90 -16.55
C VAL A 61 26.51 -1.56 -16.19
N CYS A 62 26.04 -1.93 -14.99
CA CYS A 62 24.69 -1.55 -14.55
C CYS A 62 24.48 -0.03 -14.53
N SER A 63 25.50 0.74 -14.12
CA SER A 63 25.46 2.20 -14.17
C SER A 63 25.37 2.76 -15.61
N SER A 64 25.90 2.04 -16.61
CA SER A 64 25.68 2.38 -18.03
C SER A 64 24.24 2.09 -18.45
N ILE A 65 23.70 0.94 -18.05
CA ILE A 65 22.35 0.50 -18.41
C ILE A 65 21.29 1.45 -17.83
N ASP A 66 21.48 1.94 -16.61
CA ASP A 66 20.58 2.91 -15.98
C ASP A 66 20.39 4.19 -16.81
N LYS A 67 21.40 4.60 -17.59
CA LYS A 67 21.35 5.78 -18.47
C LYS A 67 20.48 5.59 -19.71
N LEU A 68 20.00 4.37 -19.98
CA LEU A 68 19.07 4.10 -21.09
C LEU A 68 17.71 4.78 -20.91
N ASP A 69 17.42 5.32 -19.71
CA ASP A 69 16.26 6.17 -19.47
C ASP A 69 16.32 7.50 -20.25
N LYS A 70 17.53 8.00 -20.52
CA LYS A 70 17.78 9.33 -21.10
C LYS A 70 18.63 9.30 -22.38
N GLN A 71 19.37 8.22 -22.60
CA GLN A 71 20.33 8.11 -23.71
C GLN A 71 19.97 6.96 -24.64
N SER A 72 20.34 7.09 -25.92
CA SER A 72 20.19 5.98 -26.86
C SER A 72 21.18 4.86 -26.56
N PHE A 73 20.81 3.64 -26.96
CA PHE A 73 21.68 2.47 -26.79
C PHE A 73 23.05 2.64 -27.47
N GLU A 74 23.14 3.38 -28.59
CA GLU A 74 24.42 3.64 -29.27
C GLU A 74 25.40 4.43 -28.39
N HIS A 75 24.92 5.41 -27.62
CA HIS A 75 25.75 6.16 -26.69
C HIS A 75 26.20 5.28 -25.52
N VAL A 76 25.28 4.48 -24.98
CA VAL A 76 25.58 3.54 -23.90
C VAL A 76 26.56 2.45 -24.36
N LYS A 77 26.44 1.95 -25.60
CA LYS A 77 27.36 0.98 -26.20
C LYS A 77 28.78 1.54 -26.28
N LYS A 78 28.94 2.79 -26.76
CA LYS A 78 30.25 3.46 -26.77
C LYS A 78 30.86 3.57 -25.38
N GLU A 79 30.09 3.99 -24.37
CA GLU A 79 30.56 4.03 -22.98
C GLU A 79 31.01 2.65 -22.47
N LEU A 80 30.25 1.59 -22.78
CA LEU A 80 30.58 0.21 -22.40
C LEU A 80 31.91 -0.24 -23.01
N VAL A 81 32.13 0.04 -24.29
CA VAL A 81 33.32 -0.41 -25.03
C VAL A 81 34.53 0.46 -24.69
N ASP A 82 34.41 1.78 -24.87
CA ASP A 82 35.53 2.71 -24.85
C ASP A 82 36.00 3.03 -23.42
N GLU A 83 35.07 3.18 -22.47
CA GLU A 83 35.40 3.60 -21.10
C GLU A 83 35.47 2.41 -20.13
N LYS A 84 34.60 1.41 -20.30
CA LYS A 84 34.49 0.27 -19.36
C LYS A 84 35.23 -0.97 -19.84
N GLY A 85 35.74 -0.96 -21.08
CA GLY A 85 36.51 -2.06 -21.65
C GLY A 85 35.71 -3.35 -21.73
N ILE A 86 34.43 -3.26 -22.11
CA ILE A 86 33.59 -4.40 -22.47
C ILE A 86 33.78 -4.69 -23.96
N SER A 87 33.79 -5.96 -24.36
CA SER A 87 33.93 -6.29 -25.79
C SER A 87 32.70 -5.85 -26.58
N ASP A 88 32.86 -5.58 -27.88
CA ASP A 88 31.75 -5.15 -28.74
C ASP A 88 30.63 -6.22 -28.78
N GLU A 89 31.02 -7.50 -28.83
CA GLU A 89 30.09 -8.64 -28.82
C GLU A 89 29.30 -8.72 -27.51
N THR A 90 29.96 -8.47 -26.38
CA THR A 90 29.32 -8.45 -25.05
C THR A 90 28.36 -7.27 -24.95
N ALA A 91 28.75 -6.10 -25.45
CA ALA A 91 27.91 -4.91 -25.45
C ALA A 91 26.65 -5.12 -26.31
N ASP A 92 26.78 -5.72 -27.49
CA ASP A 92 25.64 -6.08 -28.33
C ASP A 92 24.72 -7.14 -27.69
N ALA A 93 25.29 -8.13 -27.00
CA ALA A 93 24.52 -9.11 -26.25
C ALA A 93 23.68 -8.44 -25.14
N ILE A 94 24.27 -7.50 -24.38
CA ILE A 94 23.55 -6.67 -23.40
C ILE A 94 22.44 -5.90 -24.11
N GLY A 95 22.75 -5.25 -25.24
CA GLY A 95 21.82 -4.46 -26.03
C GLY A 95 20.57 -5.20 -26.49
N ASN A 96 20.71 -6.48 -26.81
CA ASN A 96 19.59 -7.32 -27.20
C ASN A 96 18.67 -7.63 -26.02
N LEU A 97 19.21 -7.85 -24.82
CA LEU A 97 18.43 -8.18 -23.63
C LEU A 97 17.78 -6.96 -22.96
N VAL A 98 18.47 -5.81 -22.91
CA VAL A 98 17.91 -4.59 -22.30
C VAL A 98 16.75 -3.98 -23.09
N LYS A 99 16.57 -4.39 -24.36
CA LYS A 99 15.40 -4.00 -25.16
C LYS A 99 14.16 -4.81 -24.82
N THR A 100 14.31 -5.93 -24.12
CA THR A 100 13.19 -6.78 -23.71
C THR A 100 12.39 -6.07 -22.61
N ARG A 101 11.23 -5.56 -23.00
CA ARG A 101 10.22 -5.02 -22.07
C ARG A 101 8.82 -5.31 -22.56
N GLY A 102 7.85 -5.44 -21.65
CA GLY A 102 6.47 -5.71 -22.05
C GLY A 102 5.57 -6.13 -20.91
N HIS A 103 4.48 -6.81 -21.27
CA HIS A 103 3.52 -7.33 -20.30
C HIS A 103 4.21 -8.39 -19.41
N PRO A 104 4.03 -8.36 -18.08
CA PRO A 104 4.83 -9.18 -17.17
C PRO A 104 4.79 -10.68 -17.44
N LEU A 105 3.61 -11.23 -17.72
CA LEU A 105 3.44 -12.67 -17.99
C LEU A 105 4.03 -13.10 -19.35
N GLU A 106 4.06 -12.19 -20.33
CA GLU A 106 4.58 -12.49 -21.67
C GLU A 106 6.11 -12.55 -21.65
N VAL A 107 6.73 -11.51 -21.09
CA VAL A 107 8.18 -11.45 -20.92
C VAL A 107 8.66 -12.58 -20.01
N LEU A 108 7.95 -12.86 -18.91
CA LEU A 108 8.30 -13.99 -18.03
C LEU A 108 8.28 -15.33 -18.80
N LYS A 109 7.28 -15.54 -19.66
CA LYS A 109 7.18 -16.74 -20.49
C LYS A 109 8.32 -16.82 -21.51
N GLU A 110 8.71 -15.70 -22.11
CA GLU A 110 9.84 -15.61 -23.03
C GLU A 110 11.15 -16.00 -22.34
N LEU A 111 11.44 -15.42 -21.16
CA LEU A 111 12.66 -15.69 -20.41
C LEU A 111 12.74 -17.14 -19.89
N ARG A 112 11.59 -17.79 -19.69
CA ARG A 112 11.46 -19.20 -19.26
C ARG A 112 11.36 -20.20 -20.42
N LYS A 113 11.46 -19.75 -21.67
CA LYS A 113 11.38 -20.65 -22.83
C LYS A 113 12.49 -21.70 -22.76
N GLU A 114 12.19 -22.92 -23.19
CA GLU A 114 13.16 -24.00 -23.27
C GLU A 114 14.40 -23.59 -24.07
N GLY A 115 15.59 -23.87 -23.53
CA GLY A 115 16.87 -23.43 -24.09
C GLY A 115 17.28 -21.99 -23.75
N SER A 116 16.51 -21.27 -22.92
CA SER A 116 16.90 -19.96 -22.41
C SER A 116 18.03 -20.08 -21.38
N LYS A 117 19.11 -19.34 -21.58
CA LYS A 117 20.25 -19.26 -20.63
C LYS A 117 19.83 -18.78 -19.24
N PHE A 118 18.72 -18.04 -19.12
CA PHE A 118 18.17 -17.63 -17.82
C PHE A 118 17.67 -18.81 -16.98
N THR A 119 17.31 -19.93 -17.61
CA THR A 119 16.87 -21.14 -16.90
C THR A 119 18.02 -21.99 -16.37
N GLU A 120 19.24 -21.73 -16.84
CA GLU A 120 20.47 -22.40 -16.42
C GLU A 120 21.22 -21.61 -15.34
N ASN A 121 21.01 -20.29 -15.28
CA ASN A 121 21.63 -19.43 -14.28
C ASN A 121 20.89 -19.47 -12.93
N GLY A 122 21.57 -19.88 -11.86
CA GLY A 122 20.96 -20.08 -10.54
C GLY A 122 20.29 -18.83 -9.95
N GLY A 123 20.90 -17.65 -10.10
CA GLY A 123 20.32 -16.38 -9.63
C GLY A 123 19.06 -16.00 -10.40
N SER A 124 19.11 -16.17 -11.72
CA SER A 124 17.99 -15.92 -12.64
C SER A 124 16.80 -16.83 -12.35
N VAL A 125 17.03 -18.13 -12.12
CA VAL A 125 15.96 -19.09 -11.78
C VAL A 125 15.21 -18.68 -10.51
N VAL A 126 15.95 -18.24 -9.48
CA VAL A 126 15.35 -17.74 -8.23
C VAL A 126 14.52 -16.50 -8.50
N ALA A 127 15.08 -15.52 -9.22
CA ALA A 127 14.38 -14.28 -9.56
C ALA A 127 13.10 -14.53 -10.38
N LEU A 128 13.18 -15.38 -11.42
CA LEU A 128 12.05 -15.71 -12.26
C LEU A 128 10.94 -16.41 -11.46
N LYS A 129 11.28 -17.22 -10.46
CA LYS A 129 10.29 -17.83 -9.56
C LYS A 129 9.61 -16.81 -8.66
N GLU A 130 10.37 -15.89 -8.07
CA GLU A 130 9.85 -14.79 -7.25
C GLU A 130 8.92 -13.89 -8.06
N LEU A 131 9.35 -13.45 -9.25
CA LEU A 131 8.56 -12.61 -10.16
C LEU A 131 7.26 -13.27 -10.61
N ASP A 132 7.25 -14.58 -10.84
CA ASP A 132 6.03 -15.31 -11.22
C ASP A 132 4.97 -15.31 -10.12
N ILE A 133 5.37 -15.54 -8.87
CA ILE A 133 4.45 -15.47 -7.73
C ILE A 133 3.89 -14.05 -7.62
N LEU A 134 4.77 -13.03 -7.73
CA LEU A 134 4.37 -11.63 -7.67
C LEU A 134 3.42 -11.25 -8.80
N PHE A 135 3.72 -11.61 -10.05
CA PHE A 135 2.87 -11.28 -11.20
C PHE A 135 1.53 -11.99 -11.13
N GLN A 136 1.47 -13.25 -10.71
CA GLN A 136 0.20 -13.95 -10.47
C GLN A 136 -0.63 -13.26 -9.37
N ALA A 137 0.00 -12.84 -8.28
CA ALA A 137 -0.68 -12.10 -7.21
C ALA A 137 -1.23 -10.75 -7.71
N LEU A 138 -0.45 -10.00 -8.51
CA LEU A 138 -0.87 -8.75 -9.11
C LEU A 138 -1.98 -8.94 -10.16
N GLU A 139 -1.95 -10.02 -10.93
CA GLU A 139 -3.02 -10.39 -11.87
C GLU A 139 -4.33 -10.64 -11.12
N LYS A 140 -4.30 -11.48 -10.07
CA LYS A 140 -5.51 -11.73 -9.25
C LYS A 140 -6.00 -10.50 -8.49
N ALA A 141 -5.11 -9.55 -8.20
CA ALA A 141 -5.45 -8.28 -7.59
C ALA A 141 -5.98 -7.24 -8.61
N ASN A 142 -6.04 -7.57 -9.90
CA ASN A 142 -6.33 -6.66 -11.01
C ASN A 142 -5.44 -5.40 -10.99
N ALA A 143 -4.14 -5.59 -10.75
CA ALA A 143 -3.13 -4.52 -10.73
C ALA A 143 -2.04 -4.70 -11.80
N ILE A 144 -2.03 -5.83 -12.51
CA ILE A 144 -0.96 -6.19 -13.45
C ILE A 144 -0.90 -5.27 -14.68
N ASP A 145 -2.03 -4.69 -15.12
CA ASP A 145 -2.10 -3.85 -16.32
C ASP A 145 -1.28 -2.56 -16.23
N LYS A 146 -0.93 -2.13 -15.02
CA LYS A 146 -0.08 -0.96 -14.76
C LYS A 146 1.40 -1.32 -14.74
N ILE A 147 1.75 -2.61 -14.73
CA ILE A 147 3.10 -3.09 -14.54
C ILE A 147 3.74 -3.40 -15.90
N VAL A 148 4.99 -3.00 -16.06
CA VAL A 148 5.82 -3.33 -17.21
C VAL A 148 7.05 -4.06 -16.71
N PHE A 149 7.26 -5.28 -17.17
CA PHE A 149 8.52 -5.99 -16.90
C PHE A 149 9.56 -5.44 -17.87
N ASP A 150 10.61 -4.80 -17.36
CA ASP A 150 11.61 -4.06 -18.14
C ASP A 150 13.02 -4.46 -17.71
N LEU A 151 13.76 -5.16 -18.58
CA LEU A 151 15.11 -5.64 -18.28
C LEU A 151 16.15 -4.50 -18.27
N SER A 152 15.80 -3.32 -18.80
CA SER A 152 16.67 -2.15 -18.75
C SER A 152 16.66 -1.46 -17.38
N LEU A 153 15.73 -1.82 -16.49
CA LEU A 153 15.63 -1.19 -15.17
C LEU A 153 16.75 -1.69 -14.25
N ALA A 154 17.74 -0.82 -14.01
CA ALA A 154 18.96 -1.14 -13.26
C ALA A 154 19.21 -0.17 -12.09
N ARG A 155 18.22 -0.06 -11.18
CA ARG A 155 18.28 0.82 -10.00
C ARG A 155 18.84 0.13 -8.74
N GLY A 156 19.36 0.94 -7.82
CA GLY A 156 19.77 0.57 -6.45
C GLY A 156 20.78 -0.57 -6.35
N LEU A 157 21.90 -0.40 -7.06
CA LEU A 157 23.02 -1.34 -7.15
C LEU A 157 23.71 -1.65 -5.81
N ASP A 158 23.57 -0.74 -4.83
CA ASP A 158 24.23 -0.82 -3.53
C ASP A 158 23.42 -1.51 -2.44
N TYR A 159 22.10 -1.66 -2.62
CA TYR A 159 21.20 -1.95 -1.51
C TYR A 159 20.03 -2.88 -1.84
N TYR A 160 19.58 -2.94 -3.10
CA TYR A 160 18.53 -3.88 -3.47
C TYR A 160 19.09 -5.27 -3.73
N THR A 161 18.44 -6.27 -3.14
CA THR A 161 18.76 -7.70 -3.32
C THR A 161 17.66 -8.49 -4.02
N GLY A 162 16.49 -7.87 -4.22
CA GLY A 162 15.27 -8.49 -4.72
C GLY A 162 14.62 -7.71 -5.87
N VAL A 163 13.30 -7.54 -5.79
CA VAL A 163 12.50 -6.79 -6.77
C VAL A 163 12.89 -5.31 -6.76
N ILE A 164 12.93 -4.72 -7.95
CA ILE A 164 13.21 -3.30 -8.19
C ILE A 164 12.05 -2.75 -9.02
N TYR A 165 11.51 -1.58 -8.68
CA TYR A 165 10.43 -0.97 -9.44
C TYR A 165 10.55 0.55 -9.49
N GLU A 166 10.01 1.15 -10.56
CA GLU A 166 10.02 2.60 -10.80
C GLU A 166 8.71 3.02 -11.48
N ALA A 167 8.01 3.99 -10.90
CA ALA A 167 6.80 4.56 -11.50
C ALA A 167 7.16 5.69 -12.48
N VAL A 168 6.61 5.62 -13.69
CA VAL A 168 6.85 6.57 -14.78
C VAL A 168 5.52 7.08 -15.34
N PHE A 169 5.40 8.39 -15.49
CA PHE A 169 4.22 9.03 -16.07
C PHE A 169 4.31 9.10 -17.60
N LYS A 170 3.20 8.80 -18.28
CA LYS A 170 3.08 8.77 -19.76
C LYS A 170 2.43 10.03 -20.36
N GLY A 171 2.22 11.08 -19.56
CA GLY A 171 1.52 12.29 -19.99
C GLY A 171 2.42 13.52 -20.11
N THR A 172 2.17 14.35 -21.13
CA THR A 172 2.59 15.76 -21.18
C THR A 172 1.73 16.57 -20.20
N THR A 173 2.06 16.58 -18.92
CA THR A 173 1.53 17.61 -18.04
C THR A 173 2.20 18.93 -18.40
N GLN A 174 1.41 19.96 -18.70
CA GLN A 174 1.83 21.38 -18.73
C GLN A 174 2.15 21.85 -17.30
N TRP A 175 3.08 21.16 -16.66
CA TRP A 175 3.84 21.68 -15.55
C TRP A 175 5.27 21.67 -16.07
N GLU A 176 5.73 22.81 -16.56
CA GLU A 176 7.15 23.10 -16.62
C GLU A 176 7.68 23.12 -15.18
N ALA A 177 7.88 21.93 -14.64
CA ALA A 177 9.06 21.67 -13.87
C ALA A 177 9.59 20.35 -14.38
N SER A 178 10.87 20.37 -14.73
CA SER A 178 11.82 19.28 -14.51
C SER A 178 11.84 18.90 -13.02
N SER A 179 10.68 18.53 -12.47
CA SER A 179 10.55 17.85 -11.20
C SER A 179 10.20 16.43 -11.59
N CYS A 180 11.24 15.61 -11.67
CA CYS A 180 11.09 14.19 -11.49
C CYS A 180 10.29 14.00 -10.20
N PHE A 181 8.97 13.84 -10.27
CA PHE A 181 8.29 12.93 -9.35
C PHE A 181 8.65 11.52 -9.80
N GLY A 182 9.95 11.21 -9.81
CA GLY A 182 10.37 9.88 -9.46
C GLY A 182 9.88 9.73 -8.03
N VAL A 183 9.03 8.75 -7.79
CA VAL A 183 9.00 8.16 -6.45
C VAL A 183 10.33 7.42 -6.31
N SER A 184 11.42 8.18 -6.16
CA SER A 184 12.68 7.68 -5.67
C SER A 184 12.47 7.56 -4.17
N LEU A 185 12.06 6.37 -3.73
CA LEU A 185 12.18 5.96 -2.34
C LEU A 185 13.67 5.77 -2.04
N GLU A 186 14.38 6.88 -1.87
CA GLU A 186 15.77 6.88 -1.44
C GLU A 186 15.82 6.49 0.05
N LEU A 187 16.50 5.39 0.29
CA LEU A 187 16.73 4.77 1.59
C LEU A 187 17.37 5.74 2.59
N LYS A 188 16.69 5.93 3.72
CA LYS A 188 17.33 6.10 5.03
C LYS A 188 16.51 5.37 6.07
N GLU A 189 17.17 4.48 6.81
CA GLU A 189 16.63 3.75 7.96
C GLU A 189 15.93 4.72 8.92
N PHE A 190 14.65 4.49 9.18
CA PHE A 190 13.95 5.11 10.30
C PHE A 190 13.60 4.05 11.33
N THR A 191 14.36 4.05 12.42
CA THR A 191 14.00 3.37 13.67
C THR A 191 12.71 3.99 14.21
N ILE A 192 11.62 3.22 14.23
CA ILE A 192 10.41 3.62 14.94
C ILE A 192 10.69 3.53 16.44
N MET A 193 11.10 4.64 17.04
CA MET A 193 11.10 4.84 18.49
C MET A 193 9.64 4.93 18.95
N GLY A 194 9.15 3.86 19.56
CA GLY A 194 7.82 3.83 20.19
C GLY A 194 7.75 4.85 21.32
N GLN A 195 7.09 5.98 21.07
CA GLN A 195 6.79 6.98 22.08
C GLN A 195 5.62 6.46 22.91
N GLN A 196 5.92 5.99 24.13
CA GLN A 196 4.88 5.67 25.11
C GLN A 196 4.30 6.97 25.66
N GLU A 197 3.04 7.25 25.34
CA GLU A 197 2.20 8.13 26.14
C GLU A 197 1.03 7.32 26.72
N LYS A 198 1.08 7.12 28.05
CA LYS A 198 -0.09 6.97 28.93
C LYS A 198 -0.78 8.35 28.94
N GLU A 199 -2.09 8.55 28.84
CA GLU A 199 -3.24 7.82 29.37
C GLU A 199 -4.53 8.42 28.74
N LYS A 200 -5.50 7.59 28.37
CA LYS A 200 -6.94 7.78 28.66
C LYS A 200 -7.71 6.52 28.27
N ASP A 201 -8.52 6.06 29.22
CA ASP A 201 -9.35 4.85 29.21
C ASP A 201 -10.49 4.92 28.16
N GLU A 202 -10.12 4.78 26.90
CA GLU A 202 -10.93 4.08 25.90
C GLU A 202 -9.99 3.10 25.19
N SER A 203 -10.40 1.85 24.98
CA SER A 203 -9.54 0.79 24.44
C SER A 203 -9.00 1.13 23.03
N ILE A 204 -7.91 1.89 22.94
CA ILE A 204 -7.30 2.29 21.68
C ILE A 204 -6.86 1.00 20.97
N ARG A 205 -7.37 0.79 19.76
CA ARG A 205 -6.91 -0.34 18.94
C ARG A 205 -5.57 0.05 18.31
N PRO A 206 -4.61 -0.88 18.22
CA PRO A 206 -3.34 -0.59 17.56
C PRO A 206 -3.54 -0.34 16.05
N THR A 207 -4.59 -0.91 15.46
CA THR A 207 -4.91 -0.73 14.03
C THR A 207 -6.40 -0.46 13.81
N GLU A 208 -6.71 0.23 12.71
CA GLU A 208 -8.09 0.47 12.25
C GLU A 208 -8.69 -0.70 11.45
N THR A 209 -7.92 -1.78 11.30
CA THR A 209 -8.24 -2.93 10.45
C THR A 209 -9.54 -3.59 10.85
N GLU A 210 -10.41 -3.82 9.88
CA GLU A 210 -11.76 -4.35 10.09
C GLU A 210 -11.88 -5.84 9.78
N VAL A 211 -11.03 -6.40 8.91
CA VAL A 211 -10.95 -7.85 8.61
C VAL A 211 -9.51 -8.27 8.49
N LEU A 212 -9.21 -9.43 9.03
CA LEU A 212 -8.02 -10.19 8.70
C LEU A 212 -8.38 -11.27 7.67
N VAL A 213 -7.73 -11.29 6.52
CA VAL A 213 -7.76 -12.40 5.56
C VAL A 213 -6.69 -13.40 5.99
N SER A 214 -7.12 -14.56 6.46
CA SER A 214 -6.25 -15.61 6.99
C SER A 214 -6.20 -16.78 6.01
N ILE A 215 -5.09 -16.92 5.32
CA ILE A 215 -4.84 -18.06 4.43
C ILE A 215 -4.05 -19.13 5.19
N LEU A 216 -4.58 -20.35 5.20
CA LEU A 216 -3.90 -21.52 5.73
C LEU A 216 -2.96 -22.09 4.68
N GLY A 217 -1.71 -21.63 4.73
CA GLY A 217 -0.70 -21.98 3.74
C GLY A 217 0.20 -20.79 3.42
N LYS A 218 0.81 -20.84 2.24
CA LYS A 218 1.74 -19.84 1.69
C LYS A 218 1.25 -19.26 0.37
N ASP A 219 -0.05 -19.39 0.07
CA ASP A 219 -0.64 -18.96 -1.19
C ASP A 219 -0.88 -17.44 -1.17
N LEU A 220 0.11 -16.69 -1.64
CA LEU A 220 0.04 -15.23 -1.79
C LEU A 220 -1.00 -14.82 -2.83
N THR A 221 -1.13 -15.57 -3.91
CA THR A 221 -2.05 -15.28 -5.01
C THR A 221 -3.50 -15.26 -4.53
N LEU A 222 -3.90 -16.23 -3.71
CA LEU A 222 -5.21 -16.28 -3.06
C LEU A 222 -5.41 -15.12 -2.05
N ALA A 223 -4.38 -14.82 -1.25
CA ALA A 223 -4.46 -13.71 -0.31
C ALA A 223 -4.65 -12.37 -1.02
N ALA A 224 -3.83 -12.12 -2.05
CA ALA A 224 -3.84 -10.93 -2.90
C ALA A 224 -5.21 -10.71 -3.53
N GLU A 225 -5.84 -11.76 -4.08
CA GLU A 225 -7.19 -11.66 -4.63
C GLU A 225 -8.21 -11.23 -3.57
N LEU A 226 -8.28 -11.94 -2.45
CA LEU A 226 -9.31 -11.75 -1.43
C LEU A 226 -9.15 -10.41 -0.71
N VAL A 227 -7.92 -10.00 -0.41
CA VAL A 227 -7.64 -8.73 0.27
C VAL A 227 -7.92 -7.56 -0.67
N SER A 228 -7.52 -7.65 -1.95
CA SER A 228 -7.79 -6.61 -2.94
C SER A 228 -9.29 -6.40 -3.17
N GLN A 229 -10.09 -7.48 -3.16
CA GLN A 229 -11.55 -7.36 -3.22
C GLN A 229 -12.13 -6.57 -2.03
N LEU A 230 -11.51 -6.66 -0.84
CA LEU A 230 -11.92 -5.89 0.33
C LEU A 230 -11.45 -4.44 0.23
N TRP A 231 -10.21 -4.19 -0.20
CA TRP A 231 -9.67 -2.84 -0.42
C TRP A 231 -10.48 -2.07 -1.46
N ASN A 232 -10.76 -2.67 -2.63
CA ASN A 232 -11.64 -2.12 -3.67
C ASN A 232 -13.07 -1.87 -3.15
N ALA A 233 -13.49 -2.56 -2.09
CA ALA A 233 -14.78 -2.35 -1.44
C ALA A 233 -14.75 -1.22 -0.37
N GLY A 234 -13.61 -0.56 -0.15
CA GLY A 234 -13.40 0.44 0.89
C GLY A 234 -13.41 -0.16 2.30
N ILE A 235 -12.98 -1.42 2.42
CA ILE A 235 -12.94 -2.16 3.67
C ILE A 235 -11.48 -2.24 4.11
N LYS A 236 -11.19 -1.72 5.30
CA LYS A 236 -9.85 -1.81 5.90
C LYS A 236 -9.55 -3.28 6.20
N ALA A 237 -8.63 -3.87 5.47
CA ALA A 237 -8.28 -5.27 5.57
C ALA A 237 -6.76 -5.43 5.59
N GLU A 238 -6.30 -6.45 6.29
CA GLU A 238 -4.94 -6.97 6.27
C GLU A 238 -5.02 -8.45 5.89
N PHE A 239 -3.94 -9.03 5.41
CA PHE A 239 -3.85 -10.47 5.19
C PHE A 239 -2.70 -11.08 5.99
N LYS A 240 -2.75 -12.39 6.18
CA LYS A 240 -1.68 -13.15 6.82
C LYS A 240 -1.61 -14.55 6.20
N LEU A 241 -0.37 -14.98 5.92
CA LEU A 241 -0.04 -16.32 5.43
C LEU A 241 0.59 -17.12 6.57
N THR A 242 -0.05 -18.20 7.01
CA THR A 242 0.51 -19.12 8.02
C THR A 242 -0.25 -20.44 7.98
N THR A 243 0.44 -21.57 8.16
CA THR A 243 -0.19 -22.91 8.18
C THR A 243 -1.04 -23.16 9.43
N ARG A 244 -0.71 -22.53 10.56
CA ARG A 244 -1.38 -22.73 11.86
C ARG A 244 -2.51 -21.72 12.10
N VAL A 245 -3.74 -22.22 12.24
CA VAL A 245 -4.94 -21.44 12.60
C VAL A 245 -4.75 -20.64 13.89
N GLN A 246 -4.06 -21.20 14.88
CA GLN A 246 -3.81 -20.54 16.17
C GLN A 246 -3.05 -19.23 16.02
N ASN A 247 -2.09 -19.16 15.07
CA ASN A 247 -1.31 -17.94 14.83
C ASN A 247 -2.18 -16.83 14.24
N HIS A 248 -3.12 -17.17 13.36
CA HIS A 248 -4.12 -16.23 12.82
C HIS A 248 -5.02 -15.68 13.93
N ILE A 249 -5.56 -16.54 14.78
CA ILE A 249 -6.43 -16.13 15.89
C ILE A 249 -5.65 -15.26 16.89
N LYS A 250 -4.44 -15.67 17.27
CA LYS A 250 -3.57 -14.92 18.19
C LYS A 250 -3.31 -13.50 17.66
N TYR A 251 -2.90 -13.38 16.40
CA TYR A 251 -2.67 -12.10 15.75
C TYR A 251 -3.93 -11.24 15.72
N ALA A 252 -5.06 -11.81 15.28
CA ALA A 252 -6.33 -11.07 15.21
C ALA A 252 -6.81 -10.57 16.58
N LEU A 253 -6.61 -11.35 17.65
CA LEU A 253 -6.95 -10.94 19.02
C LEU A 253 -6.01 -9.84 19.54
N GLN A 254 -4.70 -9.97 19.31
CA GLN A 254 -3.69 -8.96 19.70
C GLN A 254 -3.95 -7.62 19.00
N SER A 255 -4.21 -7.65 17.69
CA SER A 255 -4.56 -6.47 16.88
C SER A 255 -6.03 -6.02 17.05
N ARG A 256 -6.80 -6.74 17.90
CA ARG A 256 -8.22 -6.51 18.20
C ARG A 256 -9.10 -6.45 16.94
N ILE A 257 -8.74 -7.19 15.91
CA ILE A 257 -9.46 -7.23 14.63
C ILE A 257 -10.79 -7.96 14.84
N PRO A 258 -11.94 -7.34 14.48
CA PRO A 258 -13.24 -7.86 14.84
C PRO A 258 -13.71 -9.05 13.99
N TRP A 259 -13.16 -9.21 12.79
CA TRP A 259 -13.61 -10.21 11.82
C TRP A 259 -12.41 -10.87 11.17
N MET A 260 -12.57 -12.15 10.86
CA MET A 260 -11.57 -12.94 10.15
C MET A 260 -12.25 -13.66 8.98
N VAL A 261 -11.62 -13.63 7.81
CA VAL A 261 -11.96 -14.45 6.65
C VAL A 261 -10.93 -15.55 6.61
N LEU A 262 -11.32 -16.78 6.96
CA LEU A 262 -10.43 -17.94 7.00
C LEU A 262 -10.63 -18.80 5.75
N VAL A 263 -9.52 -19.14 5.09
CA VAL A 263 -9.52 -19.98 3.89
C VAL A 263 -8.39 -21.00 3.99
N GLY A 264 -8.73 -22.28 3.92
CA GLY A 264 -7.78 -23.39 3.76
C GLY A 264 -8.15 -24.28 2.58
N GLY A 265 -7.43 -25.40 2.41
CA GLY A 265 -7.60 -26.28 1.25
C GLY A 265 -9.06 -26.71 1.01
N THR A 266 -9.76 -27.16 2.05
CA THR A 266 -11.17 -27.56 1.93
C THR A 266 -12.11 -26.43 1.54
N GLU A 267 -11.85 -25.20 1.98
CA GLU A 267 -12.66 -24.04 1.62
C GLU A 267 -12.40 -23.63 0.15
N VAL A 268 -11.15 -23.74 -0.31
CA VAL A 268 -10.77 -23.49 -1.71
C VAL A 268 -11.50 -24.46 -2.65
N GLU A 269 -11.44 -25.77 -2.36
CA GLU A 269 -12.10 -26.82 -3.15
C GLU A 269 -13.61 -26.60 -3.26
N LYS A 270 -14.24 -26.08 -2.19
CA LYS A 270 -15.67 -25.82 -2.12
C LYS A 270 -16.07 -24.44 -2.67
N GLY A 271 -15.13 -23.58 -3.04
CA GLY A 271 -15.40 -22.22 -3.50
C GLY A 271 -16.01 -21.29 -2.43
N ILE A 272 -15.74 -21.57 -1.16
CA ILE A 272 -16.29 -20.83 -0.02
C ILE A 272 -15.18 -20.14 0.79
N VAL A 273 -15.58 -19.22 1.66
CA VAL A 273 -14.74 -18.63 2.70
C VAL A 273 -15.45 -18.70 4.04
N LYS A 274 -14.72 -18.94 5.12
CA LYS A 274 -15.30 -18.99 6.47
C LYS A 274 -15.17 -17.64 7.15
N LEU A 275 -16.29 -16.95 7.36
CA LEU A 275 -16.32 -15.64 8.02
C LEU A 275 -16.56 -15.80 9.52
N LYS A 276 -15.56 -15.46 10.35
CA LYS A 276 -15.62 -15.54 11.81
C LYS A 276 -15.73 -14.16 12.45
N ASP A 277 -16.75 -13.93 13.29
CA ASP A 277 -16.82 -12.76 14.19
C ASP A 277 -16.07 -13.12 15.48
N LEU A 278 -14.92 -12.48 15.72
CA LEU A 278 -14.08 -12.77 16.88
C LEU A 278 -14.69 -12.27 18.19
N LYS A 279 -15.72 -11.40 18.13
CA LYS A 279 -16.42 -10.93 19.34
C LYS A 279 -17.49 -11.89 19.80
N THR A 280 -18.15 -12.59 18.87
CA THR A 280 -19.24 -13.53 19.19
C THR A 280 -18.84 -14.98 19.05
N SER A 281 -17.62 -15.26 18.58
CA SER A 281 -17.11 -16.59 18.24
C SER A 281 -17.97 -17.36 17.23
N GLN A 282 -18.89 -16.67 16.55
CA GLN A 282 -19.74 -17.25 15.51
C GLN A 282 -18.99 -17.26 14.18
N HIS A 283 -19.21 -18.32 13.40
CA HIS A 283 -18.71 -18.44 12.04
C HIS A 283 -19.85 -18.78 11.08
N GLU A 284 -19.69 -18.39 9.83
CA GLU A 284 -20.57 -18.80 8.75
C GLU A 284 -19.74 -19.03 7.49
N ASP A 285 -20.16 -20.00 6.69
CA ASP A 285 -19.58 -20.25 5.37
C ASP A 285 -20.29 -19.34 4.36
N VAL A 286 -19.50 -18.70 3.50
CA VAL A 286 -19.98 -17.74 2.50
C VAL A 286 -19.34 -18.06 1.16
N PRO A 287 -20.08 -18.06 0.05
CA PRO A 287 -19.48 -18.15 -1.28
C PRO A 287 -18.45 -17.04 -1.49
N ARG A 288 -17.33 -17.37 -2.15
CA ARG A 288 -16.22 -16.44 -2.41
C ARG A 288 -16.64 -15.19 -3.19
N GLU A 289 -17.68 -15.26 -4.00
CA GLU A 289 -18.18 -14.09 -4.74
C GLU A 289 -18.94 -13.07 -3.87
N ASP A 290 -19.49 -13.52 -2.73
CA ASP A 290 -20.47 -12.76 -1.97
C ASP A 290 -19.98 -12.23 -0.62
N PHE A 291 -18.79 -12.64 -0.15
CA PHE A 291 -18.29 -12.22 1.17
C PHE A 291 -18.11 -10.70 1.28
N LYS A 292 -17.71 -10.02 0.19
CA LYS A 292 -17.62 -8.55 0.11
C LYS A 292 -18.96 -7.85 0.38
N LYS A 293 -20.06 -8.35 -0.19
CA LYS A 293 -21.42 -7.78 -0.05
C LYS A 293 -21.96 -8.00 1.37
N LYS A 294 -21.71 -9.17 1.95
CA LYS A 294 -22.18 -9.54 3.29
C LYS A 294 -21.57 -8.64 4.36
N LYS A 295 -20.27 -8.32 4.25
CA LYS A 295 -19.61 -7.39 5.18
C LYS A 295 -20.12 -5.96 5.06
N LYS A 296 -20.30 -5.42 3.85
CA LYS A 296 -20.96 -4.11 3.64
C LYS A 296 -22.35 -4.06 4.29
N LYS A 297 -23.17 -5.12 4.13
CA LYS A 297 -24.48 -5.24 4.79
C LYS A 297 -24.37 -5.31 6.32
N LYS A 298 -23.44 -6.09 6.88
CA LYS A 298 -23.21 -6.18 8.33
C LYS A 298 -22.67 -4.87 8.93
N LYS A 299 -21.81 -4.12 8.20
CA LYS A 299 -21.33 -2.78 8.58
C LYS A 299 -22.47 -1.76 8.57
N LYS A 300 -23.32 -1.76 7.53
CA LYS A 300 -24.56 -0.95 7.49
C LYS A 300 -25.52 -1.31 8.62
N LYS A 301 -25.73 -2.59 8.94
CA LYS A 301 -26.55 -3.06 10.08
C LYS A 301 -25.94 -2.69 11.44
N LYS A 302 -24.62 -2.82 11.66
CA LYS A 302 -23.93 -2.38 12.89
C LYS A 302 -23.97 -0.85 13.03
N LYS A 303 -23.79 -0.06 11.96
CA LYS A 303 -23.99 1.41 11.96
C LYS A 303 -25.44 1.79 12.28
N LYS A 304 -26.44 1.11 11.68
CA LYS A 304 -27.88 1.30 12.01
C LYS A 304 -28.22 0.89 13.45
N LYS A 305 -27.66 -0.22 13.97
CA LYS A 305 -27.82 -0.65 15.37
C LYS A 305 -27.12 0.29 16.35
N LYS A 306 -25.92 0.80 16.04
CA LYS A 306 -25.25 1.85 16.83
C LYS A 306 -26.06 3.14 16.81
N LYS A 307 -26.58 3.59 15.66
CA LYS A 307 -27.51 4.74 15.58
C LYS A 307 -28.81 4.50 16.37
N LYS A 308 -29.40 3.30 16.31
CA LYS A 308 -30.57 2.91 17.13
C LYS A 308 -30.25 2.78 18.63
N LYS A 309 -29.06 2.29 19.02
CA LYS A 309 -28.60 2.25 20.42
C LYS A 309 -28.25 3.64 20.95
N LYS A 310 -27.71 4.54 20.11
CA LYS A 310 -27.53 5.97 20.45
C LYS A 310 -28.90 6.65 20.61
N LYS A 311 -29.86 6.38 19.71
CA LYS A 311 -31.27 6.80 19.86
C LYS A 311 -31.96 6.21 21.11
N LYS A 312 -31.70 4.95 21.49
CA LYS A 312 -32.26 4.31 22.69
C LYS A 312 -31.54 4.68 24.00
N LYS A 313 -30.24 4.99 23.96
CA LYS A 313 -29.52 5.57 25.10
C LYS A 313 -29.95 7.03 25.34
N ASN A 314 -30.40 7.72 24.29
CA ASN A 314 -31.01 9.06 24.38
C ASN A 314 -32.53 9.01 24.64
N THR A 315 -33.06 7.94 25.25
CA THR A 315 -34.46 7.88 25.73
C THR A 315 -34.56 7.73 27.26
N CYS A 316 -33.48 8.06 27.98
CA CYS A 316 -33.54 8.57 29.35
C CYS A 316 -32.62 9.78 29.35
N CYS A 317 -33.17 10.94 29.74
CA CYS A 317 -32.65 12.30 29.55
C CYS A 317 -32.93 12.90 28.16
N ASP A 318 -34.11 13.53 28.05
CA ASP A 318 -34.38 14.57 27.07
C ASP A 318 -33.43 15.75 27.28
N ALA A 319 -32.66 16.09 26.25
CA ALA A 319 -32.17 17.44 25.99
C ALA A 319 -31.86 17.58 24.49
N ALA A 320 -32.73 18.31 23.81
CA ALA A 320 -32.60 18.75 22.41
C ALA A 320 -31.35 19.66 22.25
N GLY A 321 -30.59 19.63 21.17
CA GLY A 321 -30.95 20.22 19.88
C GLY A 321 -30.14 21.52 19.66
N LEU A 322 -28.98 21.42 19.01
CA LEU A 322 -28.20 22.58 18.52
C LEU A 322 -28.41 22.70 17.00
N GLU A 323 -29.01 23.80 16.55
CA GLU A 323 -29.14 24.14 15.12
C GLU A 323 -28.16 25.24 14.74
N TRP A 324 -27.40 25.00 13.68
CA TRP A 324 -26.59 26.02 13.01
C TRP A 324 -27.46 26.79 12.02
N LYS A 325 -27.47 28.13 12.09
CA LYS A 325 -28.11 28.98 11.08
C LYS A 325 -27.15 30.08 10.61
N LEU A 326 -27.16 30.32 9.30
CA LEU A 326 -26.50 31.47 8.70
C LEU A 326 -27.45 32.67 8.76
N CYS A 327 -27.00 33.78 9.35
CA CYS A 327 -27.74 35.03 9.33
C CYS A 327 -27.48 35.79 8.01
N LYS A 328 -28.34 36.76 7.66
CA LYS A 328 -28.34 37.52 6.38
C LYS A 328 -27.02 38.23 6.00
N LYS A 329 -26.00 38.21 6.85
CA LYS A 329 -24.66 38.82 6.65
C LYS A 329 -23.49 37.83 6.66
N GLY A 330 -23.73 36.51 6.65
CA GLY A 330 -22.67 35.51 6.48
C GLY A 330 -21.80 35.20 7.71
N ILE A 331 -22.18 35.68 8.90
CA ILE A 331 -21.46 35.44 10.16
C ILE A 331 -22.12 34.27 10.93
N PRO A 332 -21.37 33.24 11.40
CA PRO A 332 -21.91 32.15 12.21
C PRO A 332 -22.36 32.66 13.59
N SER A 333 -23.55 32.26 14.03
CA SER A 333 -24.03 32.54 15.39
C SER A 333 -24.59 31.29 16.04
N LEU A 334 -24.28 31.07 17.31
CA LEU A 334 -24.82 29.97 18.11
C LEU A 334 -25.97 30.52 18.97
N ASN A 335 -27.16 29.94 18.85
CA ASN A 335 -28.29 30.25 19.72
C ASN A 335 -28.46 29.16 20.78
N THR A 336 -28.55 29.57 22.04
CA THR A 336 -28.92 28.71 23.16
C THR A 336 -30.43 28.75 23.39
N TYR A 337 -30.98 27.70 24.01
CA TYR A 337 -32.43 27.51 24.17
C TYR A 337 -33.12 28.60 25.03
N ASP A 338 -32.37 29.40 25.78
CA ASP A 338 -32.85 30.55 26.57
C ASP A 338 -32.88 31.88 25.78
N GLY A 339 -32.67 31.85 24.46
CA GLY A 339 -32.77 33.03 23.60
C GLY A 339 -31.53 33.92 23.58
N ARG A 340 -30.42 33.49 24.19
CA ARG A 340 -29.14 34.20 24.12
C ARG A 340 -28.41 33.87 22.82
N THR A 341 -27.90 34.89 22.15
CA THR A 341 -27.12 34.78 20.92
C THR A 341 -25.67 35.08 21.23
N ILE A 342 -24.80 34.09 21.03
CA ILE A 342 -23.34 34.29 21.08
C ILE A 342 -22.89 34.63 19.66
N ARG A 343 -22.30 35.82 19.49
CA ARG A 343 -21.75 36.28 18.21
C ARG A 343 -20.30 35.85 18.13
N ASP A 344 -19.94 35.20 17.04
CA ASP A 344 -18.55 34.88 16.72
C ASP A 344 -18.07 35.81 15.59
N PRO A 345 -16.96 36.55 15.73
CA PRO A 345 -16.14 36.71 16.93
C PRO A 345 -16.74 37.76 17.88
N ASP A 346 -16.76 37.43 19.18
CA ASP A 346 -16.96 38.42 20.23
C ASP A 346 -15.74 39.36 20.21
N PRO A 347 -15.91 40.69 20.06
CA PRO A 347 -14.80 41.62 19.90
C PRO A 347 -13.80 41.64 21.07
N LEU A 348 -14.12 41.01 22.21
CA LEU A 348 -13.24 40.86 23.35
C LEU A 348 -12.38 39.59 23.36
N ILE A 349 -12.61 38.64 22.44
CA ILE A 349 -11.91 37.34 22.40
C ILE A 349 -11.10 37.26 21.11
N LYS A 350 -9.76 37.17 21.23
CA LYS A 350 -8.87 37.00 20.08
C LYS A 350 -8.62 35.52 19.83
N ALA A 351 -8.23 35.19 18.59
CA ALA A 351 -7.79 33.84 18.25
C ALA A 351 -6.61 33.42 19.16
N ASN A 352 -6.70 32.22 19.74
CA ASN A 352 -5.76 31.61 20.71
C ASN A 352 -5.87 32.04 22.18
N ASP A 353 -6.84 32.87 22.56
CA ASP A 353 -7.14 33.11 23.98
C ASP A 353 -7.76 31.86 24.63
N THR A 354 -7.39 31.58 25.88
CA THR A 354 -7.96 30.45 26.64
C THR A 354 -8.93 30.99 27.69
N ILE A 355 -10.20 30.62 27.58
CA ILE A 355 -11.24 31.00 28.54
C ILE A 355 -11.62 29.81 29.43
N LYS A 356 -11.83 30.10 30.72
CA LYS A 356 -12.29 29.11 31.69
C LYS A 356 -13.76 29.38 32.00
N ILE A 357 -14.62 28.44 31.64
CA ILE A 357 -16.07 28.53 31.84
C ILE A 357 -16.45 27.64 33.01
N ASP A 358 -17.16 28.21 33.98
CA ASP A 358 -17.80 27.44 35.04
C ASP A 358 -19.14 26.90 34.50
N LEU A 359 -19.23 25.57 34.41
CA LEU A 359 -20.38 24.89 33.82
C LEU A 359 -21.59 24.81 34.76
N GLU A 360 -21.43 25.06 36.06
CA GLU A 360 -22.53 25.04 37.03
C GLU A 360 -23.28 26.38 37.03
N ILE A 361 -22.56 27.50 36.92
CA ILE A 361 -23.16 28.84 36.86
C ILE A 361 -23.24 29.43 35.43
N ASN A 362 -22.68 28.71 34.45
CA ASN A 362 -22.64 29.05 33.04
C ASN A 362 -22.14 30.48 32.77
N LYS A 363 -21.07 30.86 33.47
CA LYS A 363 -20.37 32.16 33.33
C LYS A 363 -18.88 31.93 33.09
N ILE A 364 -18.27 32.82 32.33
CA ILE A 364 -16.81 32.85 32.21
C ILE A 364 -16.25 33.35 33.53
N VAL A 365 -15.42 32.54 34.17
CA VAL A 365 -14.85 32.84 35.49
C VAL A 365 -13.41 33.30 35.41
N ASP A 366 -12.70 32.98 34.32
CA ASP A 366 -11.31 33.38 34.15
C ASP A 366 -10.90 33.49 32.68
N PHE A 367 -9.93 34.36 32.39
CA PHE A 367 -9.39 34.64 31.06
C PHE A 367 -7.87 34.64 31.12
N ILE A 368 -7.23 33.70 30.44
CA ILE A 368 -5.77 33.74 30.23
C ILE A 368 -5.53 34.31 28.85
N LYS A 369 -5.18 35.60 28.83
CA LYS A 369 -4.68 36.26 27.62
C LYS A 369 -3.28 35.75 27.35
N LYS A 370 -3.05 35.24 26.15
CA LYS A 370 -1.68 35.04 25.67
C LYS A 370 -1.25 36.36 25.05
N ASP A 371 -0.45 37.12 25.79
CA ASP A 371 0.23 38.27 25.20
C ASP A 371 1.20 37.75 24.13
N CYS A 372 0.93 38.09 22.86
CA CYS A 372 1.92 38.11 21.80
C CYS A 372 2.48 39.52 21.69
#